data_AF-A0A1C6GGC8-F1
#
_entry.id   AF-A0A1C6GGC8-F1
#
_cell.length_a   1.000
_cell.length_b   1.000
_cell.length_c   1.000
_cell.angle_alpha   90.00
_cell.angle_beta   90.00
_cell.angle_gamma   90.00
#
_symmetry.space_group_name_H-M   'P 1'
#
loop_
_entity.id
_entity.type
_entity.pdbx_description
1 polymer ?
#
loop_
_entity_poly.entity_id
_entity_poly.type
_entity_poly.pdbx_seq_one_letter_code
_entity_poly.pdbx_strand_id
1 'polypeptide(L)'
;MDNEKKQVTYNSSFSGETQVTLDIQQYMNNKAMYIGLMCNEDGYDEPFGDVTVNLSVAAPNYCGYLNVNDMPDIEKFITENELGEFTGFTQRSGYCEYPLYLFNVDKLRELCPDGMDMYEANIGMARKPETKELAR
;
A
#
# COMPACT_ATOMS: atom_id res chain seq x y z
N MET A 1 -17.78 12.59 9.61
CA MET A 1 -17.24 11.65 10.60
C MET A 1 -15.85 11.36 10.10
N ASP A 2 -14.84 11.93 10.75
CA ASP A 2 -13.45 11.64 10.42
C ASP A 2 -13.25 10.15 10.61
N ASN A 3 -13.02 9.43 9.52
CA ASN A 3 -12.72 8.02 9.59
C ASN A 3 -11.31 7.95 10.16
N GLU A 4 -11.19 7.60 11.44
CA GLU A 4 -9.90 7.50 12.12
C GLU A 4 -9.00 6.55 11.30
N LYS A 5 -7.88 7.07 10.79
CA LYS A 5 -6.97 6.27 9.95
C LYS A 5 -6.48 5.09 10.77
N LYS A 6 -6.73 3.88 10.28
CA LYS A 6 -6.29 2.66 10.98
C LYS A 6 -4.78 2.54 10.89
N GLN A 7 -4.16 2.38 12.06
CA GLN A 7 -2.73 2.18 12.19
C GLN A 7 -2.39 0.69 12.14
N VAL A 8 -1.22 0.40 11.60
CA VAL A 8 -0.58 -0.91 11.62
C VAL A 8 0.85 -0.76 12.11
N THR A 9 1.39 -1.82 12.70
CA THR A 9 2.74 -1.80 13.25
C THR A 9 3.78 -2.09 12.17
N TYR A 10 4.74 -1.19 11.99
CA TYR A 10 5.98 -1.44 11.25
C TYR A 10 7.12 -1.74 12.22
N ASN A 11 7.76 -2.90 12.07
CA ASN A 11 8.89 -3.32 12.90
C ASN A 11 10.20 -3.11 12.14
N SER A 12 10.83 -1.94 12.34
CA SER A 12 12.11 -1.58 11.73
C SER A 12 13.27 -2.24 12.47
N SER A 13 14.18 -2.87 11.72
CA SER A 13 15.46 -3.35 12.25
C SER A 13 16.39 -2.20 12.69
N PHE A 14 16.11 -0.94 12.31
CA PHE A 14 16.93 0.23 12.64
C PHE A 14 16.34 1.08 13.77
N SER A 15 15.03 1.36 13.72
CA SER A 15 14.35 2.29 14.63
C SER A 15 13.41 1.59 15.62
N GLY A 16 13.19 0.28 15.47
CA GLY A 16 12.24 -0.47 16.29
C GLY A 16 10.79 -0.33 15.79
N GLU A 17 9.85 -0.45 16.73
CA GLU A 17 8.42 -0.41 16.44
C GLU A 17 7.95 1.01 16.09
N THR A 18 7.15 1.16 15.04
CA THR A 18 6.51 2.42 14.66
C THR A 18 5.08 2.16 14.21
N GLN A 19 4.13 2.95 14.70
CA GLN A 19 2.75 2.91 14.22
C GLN A 19 2.64 3.74 12.94
N VAL A 20 2.14 3.12 11.87
CA VAL A 20 2.02 3.75 10.56
C VAL A 20 0.61 3.61 10.00
N THR A 21 0.22 4.53 9.12
CA THR A 21 -1.00 4.45 8.31
C THR A 21 -0.62 4.33 6.84
N LEU A 22 -1.50 3.75 6.02
CA LEU A 22 -1.27 3.63 4.59
C LEU A 22 -1.74 4.88 3.84
N ASP A 23 -0.93 5.33 2.88
CA ASP A 23 -1.31 6.31 1.86
C ASP A 23 -1.31 5.64 0.48
N ILE A 24 -2.50 5.39 -0.07
CA ILE A 24 -2.67 4.66 -1.34
C ILE A 24 -3.00 5.65 -2.45
N GLN A 25 -2.14 5.67 -3.47
CA GLN A 25 -2.28 6.52 -4.66
C GLN A 25 -1.84 5.75 -5.92
N GLN A 26 -1.42 6.48 -6.96
CA GLN A 26 -0.84 5.91 -8.17
C GLN A 26 0.37 6.71 -8.64
N TYR A 27 1.35 6.01 -9.19
CA TYR A 27 2.44 6.67 -9.88
C TYR A 27 1.94 7.41 -11.13
N MET A 28 2.40 8.64 -11.29
CA MET A 28 1.89 9.56 -12.32
C MET A 28 2.05 9.04 -13.76
N ASN A 29 3.17 8.38 -14.04
CA ASN A 29 3.61 8.01 -15.39
C ASN A 29 3.01 6.70 -15.93
N ASN A 30 2.77 5.70 -15.08
CA ASN A 30 2.32 4.38 -15.51
C ASN A 30 1.05 3.89 -14.79
N LYS A 31 0.54 4.68 -13.83
CA LYS A 31 -0.67 4.39 -13.04
C LYS A 31 -0.59 3.12 -12.19
N ALA A 32 0.61 2.55 -12.02
CA ALA A 32 0.83 1.47 -11.07
C ALA A 32 0.52 1.94 -9.65
N MET A 33 0.13 1.00 -8.78
CA MET A 33 -0.24 1.28 -7.40
C MET A 33 0.95 1.88 -6.64
N TYR A 34 0.72 3.00 -5.96
CA TYR A 34 1.62 3.56 -4.97
C TYR A 34 1.05 3.26 -3.58
N ILE A 35 1.88 2.74 -2.69
CA ILE A 35 1.57 2.63 -1.26
C ILE A 35 2.72 3.29 -0.50
N GLY A 36 2.41 4.37 0.20
CA GLY A 36 3.26 5.02 1.18
C GLY A 36 2.86 4.66 2.61
N LEU A 37 3.78 4.87 3.54
CA LEU A 37 3.57 4.80 4.98
C LEU A 37 3.71 6.20 5.57
N MET A 38 2.75 6.59 6.41
CA MET A 38 2.79 7.82 7.17
C MET A 38 2.84 7.49 8.66
N CYS A 39 3.71 8.14 9.43
CA CYS A 39 3.71 8.10 10.89
C CYS A 39 3.16 9.41 11.46
N ASN A 40 2.73 9.40 12.72
CA ASN A 40 2.38 10.62 13.43
C ASN A 40 3.50 10.94 14.43
N GLU A 41 4.18 12.07 14.23
CA GLU A 41 5.21 12.58 15.13
C GLU A 41 4.74 13.92 15.71
N ASP A 42 4.65 14.00 17.03
CA ASP A 42 4.22 15.21 17.76
C ASP A 42 2.89 15.82 17.27
N GLY A 43 1.96 14.98 16.80
CA GLY A 43 0.65 15.40 16.30
C GLY A 43 0.61 15.76 14.83
N TYR A 44 1.71 15.61 14.09
CA TYR A 44 1.80 15.87 12.66
C TYR A 44 2.01 14.57 11.87
N ASP A 45 1.27 14.42 10.77
CA ASP A 45 1.48 13.29 9.85
C ASP A 45 2.74 13.56 9.01
N GLU A 46 3.72 12.65 9.10
CA GLU A 46 4.99 12.73 8.37
C GLU A 46 5.20 11.47 7.50
N PRO A 47 5.84 11.59 6.33
CA PRO A 47 6.22 10.44 5.52
C PRO A 47 7.23 9.55 6.26
N PHE A 48 6.90 8.27 6.39
CA PHE A 48 7.77 7.27 7.02
C PHE A 48 8.60 6.50 5.99
N GLY A 49 7.98 6.11 4.87
CA GLY A 49 8.65 5.38 3.80
C GLY A 49 7.68 4.87 2.74
N ASP A 50 8.20 4.49 1.58
CA ASP A 50 7.40 3.98 0.47
C ASP A 50 7.41 2.45 0.45
N VAL A 51 6.25 1.82 0.57
CA VAL A 51 6.10 0.36 0.48
C VAL A 51 6.43 -0.13 -0.93
N THR A 52 5.94 0.60 -1.94
CA THR A 52 6.13 0.26 -3.35
C THR A 52 7.19 1.13 -3.99
N VAL A 53 7.84 0.63 -5.04
CA VAL A 53 8.71 1.42 -5.93
C VAL A 53 8.13 1.47 -7.36
N ASN A 54 8.37 2.59 -8.04
CA ASN A 54 7.98 2.77 -9.44
C ASN A 54 9.05 2.25 -10.40
N LEU A 55 8.77 1.15 -11.09
CA LEU A 55 9.68 0.58 -12.09
C LEU A 55 9.19 0.86 -13.52
N SER A 56 10.06 0.61 -14.50
CA SER A 56 9.79 0.90 -15.92
C SER A 56 8.62 0.09 -16.49
N VAL A 57 8.39 -1.12 -15.96
CA VAL A 57 7.24 -1.95 -16.31
C VAL A 57 6.18 -1.77 -15.23
N ALA A 58 4.98 -1.34 -15.64
CA ALA A 58 3.87 -1.22 -14.72
C ALA A 58 3.50 -2.59 -14.13
N ALA A 59 3.39 -2.66 -12.82
CA ALA A 59 2.80 -3.82 -12.16
C ALA A 59 1.32 -3.97 -12.55
N PRO A 60 0.77 -5.20 -12.61
CA PRO A 60 -0.67 -5.42 -12.76
C PRO A 60 -1.48 -4.70 -11.66
N ASN A 61 -2.79 -4.55 -11.88
CA ASN A 61 -3.67 -3.96 -10.88
C ASN A 61 -3.58 -4.73 -9.55
N TYR A 62 -3.60 -3.98 -8.45
CA TYR A 62 -3.41 -4.47 -7.08
C TYR A 62 -2.06 -5.15 -6.81
N CYS A 63 -1.11 -5.05 -7.74
CA CYS A 63 0.26 -5.48 -7.52
C CYS A 63 1.20 -4.27 -7.38
N GLY A 64 2.31 -4.48 -6.68
CA GLY A 64 3.40 -3.51 -6.60
C GLY A 64 4.73 -4.20 -6.30
N TYR A 65 5.81 -3.58 -6.76
CA TYR A 65 7.16 -4.02 -6.43
C TYR A 65 7.56 -3.42 -5.09
N LEU A 66 7.93 -4.24 -4.11
CA LEU A 66 8.25 -3.74 -2.78
C LEU A 66 9.60 -3.03 -2.76
N ASN A 67 9.69 -1.88 -2.08
CA ASN A 67 10.92 -1.10 -1.94
C ASN A 67 11.89 -1.71 -0.92
N VAL A 68 12.38 -2.93 -1.21
CA VAL A 68 13.37 -3.62 -0.38
C VAL A 68 14.73 -2.91 -0.31
N ASN A 69 14.96 -1.94 -1.21
CA ASN A 69 16.20 -1.17 -1.24
C ASN A 69 16.28 -0.17 -0.09
N ASP A 70 15.20 0.57 0.16
CA ASP A 70 15.15 1.58 1.22
C ASP A 70 14.44 1.07 2.48
N MET A 71 13.59 0.05 2.34
CA MET A 71 12.82 -0.56 3.42
C MET A 71 13.12 -2.07 3.53
N PRO A 72 14.24 -2.49 4.13
CA PRO A 72 14.65 -3.90 4.13
C PRO A 72 13.72 -4.82 4.93
N ASP A 73 12.94 -4.28 5.88
CA ASP A 73 11.96 -5.06 6.67
C ASP A 73 10.57 -5.11 6.01
N ILE A 74 10.40 -4.57 4.79
CA ILE A 74 9.09 -4.40 4.17
C ILE A 74 8.38 -5.72 3.88
N GLU A 75 9.10 -6.77 3.45
CA GLU A 75 8.47 -8.08 3.21
C GLU A 75 7.90 -8.69 4.49
N LYS A 76 8.60 -8.49 5.61
CA LYS A 76 8.14 -8.91 6.93
C LYS A 76 6.91 -8.11 7.34
N PHE A 77 6.93 -6.79 7.16
CA PHE A 77 5.76 -5.93 7.42
C PHE A 77 4.53 -6.37 6.63
N ILE A 78 4.67 -6.65 5.33
CA ILE A 78 3.57 -7.12 4.48
C ILE A 78 3.03 -8.46 4.98
N THR A 79 3.90 -9.38 5.36
CA THR A 79 3.52 -10.72 5.83
C THR A 79 2.83 -10.67 7.19
N GLU A 80 3.40 -9.97 8.17
CA GLU A 80 2.89 -9.90 9.55
C GLU A 80 1.52 -9.19 9.63
N ASN A 81 1.26 -8.26 8.72
CA ASN A 81 0.00 -7.52 8.66
C ASN A 81 -0.99 -8.08 7.62
N GLU A 82 -0.68 -9.22 6.99
CA GLU A 82 -1.51 -9.88 5.98
C GLU A 82 -1.88 -8.98 4.77
N LEU A 83 -0.97 -8.07 4.41
CA LEU A 83 -1.22 -7.04 3.40
C LEU A 83 -1.05 -7.52 1.97
N GLY A 84 -0.41 -8.68 1.76
CA GLY A 84 -0.21 -9.22 0.41
C GLY A 84 0.65 -10.47 0.40
N GLU A 85 0.78 -11.05 -0.79
CA GLU A 85 1.52 -12.28 -1.03
C GLU A 85 2.54 -12.10 -2.15
N PHE A 86 3.72 -12.69 -1.97
CA PHE A 86 4.74 -12.71 -3.02
C PHE A 86 4.26 -13.51 -4.22
N THR A 87 4.32 -12.92 -5.42
CA THR A 87 3.79 -13.56 -6.62
C THR A 87 4.73 -14.59 -7.24
N GLY A 88 5.94 -14.77 -6.70
CA GLY A 88 7.00 -15.57 -7.31
C GLY A 88 7.80 -14.84 -8.40
N PHE A 89 7.53 -13.55 -8.63
CA PHE A 89 8.20 -12.75 -9.67
C PHE A 89 9.00 -11.62 -9.05
N THR A 90 10.18 -11.36 -9.60
CA THR A 90 11.01 -10.21 -9.25
C THR A 90 11.30 -9.37 -10.48
N GLN A 91 11.64 -8.10 -10.28
CA GLN A 91 12.18 -7.24 -11.33
C GLN A 91 13.48 -6.61 -10.87
N ARG A 92 14.52 -6.73 -11.68
CA ARG A 92 15.80 -6.08 -11.44
C ARG A 92 15.79 -4.63 -11.94
N SER A 93 16.28 -3.71 -11.11
CA SER A 93 16.59 -2.35 -11.51
C SER A 93 17.89 -1.89 -10.84
N GLY A 94 18.88 -1.49 -11.64
CA GLY A 94 20.24 -1.25 -11.16
C GLY A 94 20.84 -2.49 -10.51
N TYR A 95 21.24 -2.36 -9.24
CA TYR A 95 21.85 -3.44 -8.46
C TYR A 95 20.87 -4.19 -7.55
N CYS A 96 19.60 -3.79 -7.52
CA CYS A 96 18.58 -4.38 -6.63
C CYS A 96 17.54 -5.19 -7.42
N GLU A 97 16.99 -6.22 -6.78
CA GLU A 97 15.88 -7.03 -7.29
C GLU A 97 14.67 -6.80 -6.39
N TYR A 98 13.60 -6.29 -6.98
CA TYR A 98 12.39 -5.90 -6.25
C TYR A 98 11.33 -7.01 -6.42
N PRO A 99 10.82 -7.61 -5.35
CA PRO A 99 9.81 -8.64 -5.44
C PRO A 99 8.44 -8.03 -5.74
N LEU A 100 7.71 -8.67 -6.65
CA LEU A 100 6.32 -8.31 -6.95
C LEU A 100 5.40 -8.98 -5.94
N TYR A 101 4.52 -8.17 -5.34
CA TYR A 101 3.49 -8.65 -4.42
C TYR A 101 2.11 -8.37 -5.00
N LEU A 102 1.17 -9.28 -4.76
CA LEU A 102 -0.26 -9.07 -4.93
C LEU A 102 -0.83 -8.65 -3.58
N PHE A 103 -1.37 -7.43 -3.49
CA PHE A 103 -1.89 -6.91 -2.24
C PHE A 103 -3.31 -7.42 -1.93
N ASN A 104 -3.57 -7.61 -0.65
CA ASN A 104 -4.87 -8.01 -0.12
C ASN A 104 -5.83 -6.82 -0.19
N VAL A 105 -6.70 -6.83 -1.21
CA VAL A 105 -7.63 -5.75 -1.53
C VAL A 105 -8.55 -5.40 -0.35
N ASP A 106 -9.04 -6.39 0.38
CA ASP A 106 -9.97 -6.15 1.48
C ASP A 106 -9.27 -5.48 2.66
N LYS A 107 -8.03 -5.88 2.97
CA LYS A 107 -7.19 -5.19 3.98
C LYS A 107 -6.84 -3.77 3.55
N LEU A 108 -6.48 -3.55 2.28
CA LEU A 108 -6.20 -2.20 1.79
C LEU A 108 -7.43 -1.29 1.90
N ARG A 109 -8.62 -1.77 1.55
CA ARG A 109 -9.88 -1.02 1.71
C ARG A 109 -10.22 -0.76 3.17
N GLU A 110 -9.85 -1.67 4.07
CA GLU A 110 -10.03 -1.48 5.51
C GLU A 110 -9.10 -0.38 6.04
N LEU A 111 -7.84 -0.38 5.63
CA LEU A 111 -6.79 0.47 6.18
C LEU A 111 -6.74 1.87 5.54
N CYS A 112 -7.04 1.97 4.25
CA CYS A 112 -7.05 3.22 3.49
C CYS A 112 -8.21 3.23 2.49
N PRO A 113 -9.46 3.35 2.97
CA PRO A 113 -10.66 3.27 2.13
C PRO A 113 -10.67 4.35 1.03
N ASP A 114 -10.36 5.60 1.38
CA ASP A 114 -10.39 6.71 0.44
C ASP A 114 -9.32 6.56 -0.66
N GLY A 115 -8.11 6.13 -0.29
CA GLY A 115 -7.03 5.87 -1.24
C GLY A 115 -7.36 4.70 -2.18
N MET A 116 -7.98 3.63 -1.67
CA MET A 116 -8.47 2.54 -2.50
C MET A 116 -9.60 2.96 -3.44
N ASP A 117 -10.55 3.77 -2.98
CA ASP A 117 -11.64 4.26 -3.83
C ASP A 117 -11.11 5.09 -4.99
N MET A 118 -10.13 5.97 -4.72
CA MET A 118 -9.44 6.75 -5.76
C MET A 118 -8.66 5.85 -6.73
N TYR A 119 -7.91 4.88 -6.20
CA TYR A 119 -7.16 3.92 -7.02
C TYR A 119 -8.09 3.12 -7.95
N GLU A 120 -9.15 2.52 -7.40
CA GLU A 120 -10.12 1.69 -8.12
C GLU A 120 -10.88 2.49 -9.19
N ALA A 121 -11.25 3.74 -8.89
CA ALA A 121 -11.86 4.63 -9.87
C ALA A 121 -10.94 4.87 -11.08
N ASN A 122 -9.64 5.07 -10.85
CA ASN A 122 -8.67 5.36 -11.91
C ASN A 122 -8.34 4.14 -12.78
N ILE A 123 -8.45 2.92 -12.26
CA ILE A 123 -8.26 1.68 -13.04
C ILE A 123 -9.57 1.13 -13.64
N GLY A 124 -10.68 1.87 -13.52
CA GLY A 124 -11.98 1.48 -14.07
C GLY A 124 -12.71 0.38 -13.29
N MET A 125 -12.33 0.17 -12.02
CA MET A 125 -12.91 -0.83 -11.10
C MET A 125 -13.82 -0.21 -10.04
N ALA A 126 -14.27 1.04 -10.23
CA ALA A 126 -15.11 1.76 -9.28
C ALA A 126 -16.29 0.90 -8.79
N ARG A 127 -16.42 0.78 -7.48
CA ARG A 127 -17.54 0.07 -6.86
C ARG A 127 -18.85 0.74 -7.25
N LYS A 128 -19.85 -0.06 -7.66
CA LYS A 128 -21.23 0.45 -7.75
C LYS A 128 -21.69 0.79 -6.32
N PRO A 129 -22.40 1.91 -6.11
CA PRO A 129 -22.93 2.22 -4.79
C PRO A 129 -23.80 1.05 -4.32
N GLU A 130 -23.56 0.57 -3.11
CA GLU A 130 -24.43 -0.41 -2.48
C GLU A 130 -25.81 0.22 -2.33
N THR A 131 -26.78 -0.26 -3.11
CA THR A 131 -28.18 0.08 -2.88
C THR A 131 -28.56 -0.51 -1.53
N LYS A 132 -28.56 0.33 -0.48
CA LYS A 132 -29.29 0.00 0.74
C LYS A 132 -30.76 -0.04 0.36
N GLU A 133 -31.26 -1.23 0.01
CA GLU A 133 -32.69 -1.47 0.03
C GLU A 133 -33.17 -1.17 1.44
N LEU A 134 -33.82 -0.01 1.60
CA LEU A 134 -34.66 0.28 2.74
C LEU A 134 -35.78 -0.76 2.70
N ALA A 135 -35.57 -1.88 3.39
CA ALA A 135 -36.61 -2.83 3.69
C ALA A 135 -37.75 -2.07 4.39
N ARG A 136 -38.86 -1.94 3.66
CA ARG A 136 -40.13 -1.38 4.12
C ARG A 136 -40.91 -2.41 4.93
#